data_AF-A0A843J9R8-F1
#
_entry.id   AF-A0A843J9R8-F1
#
_cell.length_a   1.000
_cell.length_b   1.000
_cell.length_c   1.000
_cell.angle_alpha   90.00
_cell.angle_beta   90.00
_cell.angle_gamma   90.00
#
_symmetry.space_group_name_H-M   'P 1'
#
loop_
_entity.id
_entity.type
_entity.pdbx_description
1 polymer ?
#
loop_
_entity_poly.entity_id
_entity_poly.type
_entity_poly.pdbx_seq_one_letter_code
_entity_poly.pdbx_strand_id
1 'polypeptide(L)'
;LNYAPEGQEMRTLACYRSIPSQLSQTNGKFQFSKVDGVRGRKDYESMEENLLWIEGAGYGNFSRSLDSPEMPLENHENKRSFKVYTSDTGLLMRQYGKDTAKAVLSSSAGYNVGAVFENAVAECLTKAGFVPRWYHKNAGDNRMELDFVISLGGGVAVLEVKSGDDRSAISLTKAFSVFGVENRIMFEEGNITIEDGVRHYPIFASAFIDELDG
;
A
#
# COMPACT_ATOMS: atom_id res chain seq x y z
N LEU A 1 10.32 0.51 -19.35
CA LEU A 1 9.89 -0.82 -19.85
C LEU A 1 10.72 -1.35 -21.02
N ASN A 2 11.47 -0.53 -21.78
CA ASN A 2 12.38 -0.99 -22.85
C ASN A 2 13.59 -1.83 -22.39
N TYR A 3 13.65 -2.20 -21.10
CA TYR A 3 14.71 -3.01 -20.49
C TYR A 3 14.16 -4.27 -19.80
N ALA A 4 12.88 -4.60 -20.04
CA ALA A 4 12.32 -5.86 -19.59
C ALA A 4 13.09 -7.03 -20.25
N PRO A 5 13.13 -8.22 -19.61
CA PRO A 5 13.81 -9.37 -20.19
C PRO A 5 13.28 -9.67 -21.60
N GLU A 6 14.19 -9.98 -22.51
CA GLU A 6 13.87 -10.19 -23.92
C GLU A 6 12.77 -11.25 -24.08
N GLY A 7 11.69 -10.90 -24.79
CA GLY A 7 10.53 -11.77 -25.00
C GLY A 7 9.52 -11.80 -23.84
N GLN A 8 9.73 -11.03 -22.76
CA GLN A 8 8.78 -10.87 -21.65
C GLN A 8 8.09 -9.50 -21.61
N GLU A 9 8.44 -8.57 -22.50
CA GLU A 9 8.07 -7.15 -22.44
C GLU A 9 6.55 -6.95 -22.41
N MET A 10 5.81 -7.69 -23.22
CA MET A 10 4.35 -7.60 -23.26
C MET A 10 3.72 -8.08 -21.94
N ARG A 11 4.30 -9.09 -21.28
CA ARG A 11 3.80 -9.60 -20.00
C ARG A 11 4.14 -8.68 -18.85
N THR A 12 5.37 -8.15 -18.81
CA THR A 12 5.76 -7.12 -17.83
C THR A 12 4.83 -5.90 -17.94
N LEU A 13 4.56 -5.45 -19.17
CA LEU A 13 3.65 -4.34 -19.44
C LEU A 13 2.21 -4.68 -19.02
N ALA A 14 1.74 -5.90 -19.24
CA ALA A 14 0.42 -6.35 -18.78
C ALA A 14 0.32 -6.35 -17.24
N CYS A 15 1.33 -6.87 -16.53
CA CYS A 15 1.42 -6.75 -15.07
C CYS A 15 1.31 -5.30 -14.62
N TYR A 16 2.18 -4.44 -15.17
CA TYR A 16 2.25 -3.03 -14.79
C TYR A 16 0.91 -2.31 -15.04
N ARG A 17 0.31 -2.49 -16.22
CA ARG A 17 -0.99 -1.89 -16.57
C ARG A 17 -2.17 -2.43 -15.77
N SER A 18 -2.03 -3.60 -15.14
CA SER A 18 -3.08 -4.14 -14.27
C SER A 18 -3.07 -3.53 -12.88
N ILE A 19 -1.96 -2.92 -12.42
CA ILE A 19 -1.83 -2.37 -11.06
C ILE A 19 -3.04 -1.48 -10.66
N PRO A 20 -3.49 -0.50 -11.46
CA PRO A 20 -4.61 0.35 -11.06
C PRO A 20 -5.89 -0.44 -10.79
N SER A 21 -6.24 -1.42 -11.63
CA SER A 21 -7.45 -2.23 -11.46
C SER A 21 -7.32 -3.24 -10.32
N GLN A 22 -6.10 -3.65 -9.95
CA GLN A 22 -5.83 -4.47 -8.77
C GLN A 22 -6.05 -3.69 -7.49
N LEU A 23 -5.54 -2.45 -7.41
CA LEU A 23 -5.72 -1.56 -6.27
C LEU A 23 -7.18 -1.13 -6.05
N SER A 24 -8.01 -1.10 -7.11
CA SER A 24 -9.46 -0.82 -7.01
C SER A 24 -10.31 -1.96 -6.47
N GLN A 25 -9.72 -3.10 -6.14
CA GLN A 25 -10.45 -4.25 -5.58
C GLN A 25 -10.62 -4.10 -4.07
N THR A 26 -11.60 -4.79 -3.50
CA THR A 26 -11.97 -4.72 -2.08
C THR A 26 -10.82 -4.94 -1.08
N ASN A 27 -9.71 -5.58 -1.48
CA ASN A 27 -8.54 -5.77 -0.62
C ASN A 27 -7.21 -5.32 -1.27
N GLY A 28 -7.26 -4.70 -2.45
CA GLY A 28 -6.10 -4.25 -3.22
C GLY A 28 -5.06 -5.32 -3.59
N LYS A 29 -5.30 -6.60 -3.29
CA LYS A 29 -4.31 -7.66 -3.47
C LYS A 29 -4.08 -7.91 -4.95
N PHE A 30 -2.81 -8.05 -5.33
CA PHE A 30 -2.46 -8.41 -6.68
C PHE A 30 -2.84 -9.87 -6.97
N GLN A 31 -3.68 -10.08 -7.99
CA GLN A 31 -4.11 -11.40 -8.43
C GLN A 31 -3.65 -11.67 -9.86
N PHE A 32 -2.74 -12.63 -10.03
CA PHE A 32 -2.25 -13.05 -11.35
C PHE A 32 -3.38 -13.46 -12.31
N SER A 33 -4.44 -14.08 -11.79
CA SER A 33 -5.61 -14.49 -12.58
C SER A 33 -6.38 -13.31 -13.20
N LYS A 34 -6.11 -12.07 -12.77
CA LYS A 34 -6.74 -10.85 -13.27
C LYS A 34 -5.83 -10.04 -14.20
N VAL A 35 -4.68 -10.58 -14.57
CA VAL A 35 -3.80 -9.98 -15.58
C VAL A 35 -4.17 -10.52 -16.95
N ASP A 36 -4.34 -9.62 -17.93
CA ASP A 36 -4.68 -9.99 -19.30
C ASP A 36 -3.65 -10.95 -19.90
N GLY A 37 -4.14 -12.01 -20.56
CA GLY A 37 -3.29 -12.98 -21.24
C GLY A 37 -2.80 -14.15 -20.38
N VAL A 38 -3.13 -14.19 -19.08
CA VAL A 38 -2.83 -15.33 -18.20
C VAL A 38 -3.84 -16.46 -18.43
N ARG A 39 -3.38 -17.65 -18.88
CA ARG A 39 -4.27 -18.79 -19.22
C ARG A 39 -3.89 -20.13 -18.59
N GLY A 40 -2.79 -20.22 -17.85
CA GLY A 40 -2.41 -21.46 -17.17
C GLY A 40 -1.16 -21.34 -16.32
N ARG A 41 -0.78 -22.43 -15.64
CA ARG A 41 0.33 -22.47 -14.64
C ARG A 41 1.66 -21.91 -15.15
N LYS A 42 2.02 -22.17 -16.40
CA LYS A 42 3.24 -21.66 -17.03
C LYS A 42 3.26 -20.12 -17.11
N ASP A 43 2.09 -19.50 -17.32
CA ASP A 43 1.98 -18.04 -17.32
C ASP A 43 2.16 -17.49 -15.90
N TYR A 44 1.67 -18.17 -14.86
CA TYR A 44 1.87 -17.75 -13.45
C TYR A 44 3.34 -17.71 -13.05
N GLU A 45 4.11 -18.76 -13.37
CA GLU A 45 5.55 -18.80 -13.05
C GLU A 45 6.30 -17.65 -13.75
N SER A 46 5.98 -17.37 -15.02
CA SER A 46 6.55 -16.22 -15.73
C SER A 46 6.09 -14.87 -15.14
N MET A 47 4.89 -14.78 -14.55
CA MET A 47 4.40 -13.53 -13.95
C MET A 47 5.18 -13.15 -12.69
N GLU A 48 5.63 -14.14 -11.91
CA GLU A 48 6.45 -13.90 -10.73
C GLU A 48 7.77 -13.24 -11.11
N GLU A 49 8.46 -13.75 -12.15
CA GLU A 49 9.67 -13.13 -12.70
C GLU A 49 9.43 -11.69 -13.17
N ASN A 50 8.30 -11.46 -13.85
CA ASN A 50 7.93 -10.12 -14.32
C ASN A 50 7.67 -9.14 -13.17
N LEU A 51 7.07 -9.60 -12.07
CA LEU A 51 6.83 -8.77 -10.88
C LEU A 51 8.14 -8.47 -10.14
N LEU A 52 9.04 -9.46 -10.00
CA LEU A 52 10.37 -9.25 -9.45
C LEU A 52 11.16 -8.24 -10.29
N TRP A 53 11.00 -8.26 -11.61
CA TRP A 53 11.58 -7.22 -12.47
C TRP A 53 10.95 -5.85 -12.23
N ILE A 54 9.63 -5.74 -12.08
CA ILE A 54 8.95 -4.47 -11.76
C ILE A 54 9.44 -3.90 -10.42
N GLU A 55 9.58 -4.75 -9.40
CA GLU A 55 10.14 -4.40 -8.08
C GLU A 55 11.59 -3.93 -8.22
N GLY A 56 12.46 -4.75 -8.83
CA GLY A 56 13.88 -4.47 -8.97
C GLY A 56 14.21 -3.29 -9.89
N ALA A 57 13.35 -2.99 -10.86
CA ALA A 57 13.47 -1.82 -11.73
C ALA A 57 12.90 -0.54 -11.12
N GLY A 58 12.29 -0.60 -9.93
CA GLY A 58 11.71 0.57 -9.26
C GLY A 58 10.46 1.12 -9.94
N TYR A 59 9.70 0.26 -10.63
CA TYR A 59 8.40 0.63 -11.23
C TYR A 59 7.21 0.39 -10.29
N GLY A 60 7.38 -0.48 -9.29
CA GLY A 60 6.36 -0.72 -8.29
C GLY A 60 6.93 -0.93 -6.89
N ASN A 61 6.17 -0.49 -5.90
CA ASN A 61 6.45 -0.66 -4.48
C ASN A 61 5.60 -1.83 -3.96
N PHE A 62 6.25 -2.92 -3.55
CA PHE A 62 5.57 -4.12 -3.10
C PHE A 62 5.26 -4.04 -1.62
N SER A 63 3.98 -4.17 -1.28
CA SER A 63 3.53 -4.23 0.10
C SER A 63 3.07 -5.65 0.41
N ARG A 64 3.91 -6.42 1.10
CA ARG A 64 3.63 -7.81 1.48
C ARG A 64 2.75 -7.84 2.72
N SER A 65 1.88 -8.85 2.83
CA SER A 65 1.01 -8.99 4.00
C SER A 65 1.75 -9.60 5.17
N LEU A 66 1.36 -9.26 6.38
CA LEU A 66 1.86 -9.86 7.61
C LEU A 66 0.89 -10.90 8.16
N ASP A 67 1.44 -11.98 8.70
CA ASP A 67 0.69 -12.94 9.51
C ASP A 67 0.51 -12.43 10.96
N SER A 68 1.47 -11.64 11.47
CA SER A 68 1.37 -10.86 12.72
C SER A 68 2.20 -9.57 12.64
N PRO A 69 1.73 -8.42 13.18
CA PRO A 69 2.51 -7.18 13.25
C PRO A 69 3.50 -7.20 14.44
N GLU A 70 4.46 -8.12 14.40
CA GLU A 70 5.47 -8.33 15.45
C GLU A 70 6.89 -8.23 14.89
N MET A 71 7.86 -7.79 15.71
CA MET A 71 9.25 -7.70 15.29
C MET A 71 9.97 -9.06 15.33
N PRO A 72 10.89 -9.33 14.39
CA PRO A 72 11.16 -8.57 13.18
C PRO A 72 10.09 -8.83 12.11
N LEU A 73 9.56 -7.77 11.49
CA LEU A 73 8.42 -7.85 10.56
C LEU A 73 8.68 -8.79 9.37
N GLU A 74 9.93 -8.90 8.93
CA GLU A 74 10.37 -9.77 7.83
C GLU A 74 10.02 -11.25 8.08
N ASN A 75 10.05 -11.70 9.34
CA ASN A 75 9.74 -13.09 9.70
C ASN A 75 8.25 -13.40 9.59
N HIS A 76 7.40 -12.38 9.55
CA HIS A 76 5.95 -12.51 9.49
C HIS A 76 5.39 -12.21 8.10
N GLU A 77 6.25 -11.97 7.10
CA GLU A 77 5.81 -11.69 5.73
C GLU A 77 5.29 -12.92 4.99
N ASN A 78 4.09 -12.77 4.41
CA ASN A 78 3.57 -13.69 3.41
C ASN A 78 3.90 -13.20 2.00
N LYS A 79 4.96 -13.76 1.41
CA LYS A 79 5.44 -13.41 0.06
C LYS A 79 4.43 -13.68 -1.05
N ARG A 80 3.39 -14.49 -0.81
CA ARG A 80 2.34 -14.83 -1.79
C ARG A 80 1.13 -13.91 -1.73
N SER A 81 1.05 -13.02 -0.74
CA SER A 81 -0.07 -12.11 -0.53
C SER A 81 0.47 -10.68 -0.43
N PHE A 82 0.33 -9.92 -1.50
CA PHE A 82 0.89 -8.58 -1.61
C PHE A 82 -0.03 -7.64 -2.40
N LYS A 83 0.08 -6.35 -2.09
CA LYS A 83 -0.40 -5.24 -2.92
C LYS A 83 0.80 -4.72 -3.71
N VAL A 84 0.57 -4.17 -4.91
CA VAL A 84 1.61 -3.50 -5.69
C VAL A 84 1.14 -2.06 -5.90
N TYR A 85 1.88 -1.12 -5.34
CA TYR A 85 1.71 0.30 -5.60
C TYR A 85 2.65 0.72 -6.72
N THR A 86 2.30 1.73 -7.50
CA THR A 86 3.24 2.32 -8.47
C THR A 86 4.24 3.22 -7.76
N SER A 87 5.47 3.28 -8.26
CA SER A 87 6.52 4.14 -7.69
C SER A 87 6.36 5.62 -8.04
N ASP A 88 5.35 5.97 -8.84
CA ASP A 88 4.96 7.35 -9.21
C ASP A 88 3.43 7.46 -9.22
N THR A 89 2.90 8.18 -8.25
CA THR A 89 1.45 8.41 -8.08
C THR A 89 0.85 9.17 -9.26
N GLY A 90 1.62 10.05 -9.91
CA GLY A 90 1.21 10.73 -11.14
C GLY A 90 0.95 9.74 -12.29
N LEU A 91 1.80 8.73 -12.43
CA LEU A 91 1.59 7.64 -13.39
C LEU A 91 0.38 6.78 -13.03
N LEU A 92 0.12 6.50 -11.75
CA LEU A 92 -1.11 5.83 -11.33
C LEU A 92 -2.36 6.63 -11.71
N MET A 93 -2.41 7.91 -11.35
CA MET A 93 -3.52 8.79 -11.68
C MET A 93 -3.74 8.86 -13.20
N ARG A 94 -2.66 8.94 -13.98
CA ARG A 94 -2.73 8.94 -15.45
C ARG A 94 -3.35 7.66 -16.00
N GLN A 95 -3.08 6.51 -15.37
CA GLN A 95 -3.66 5.22 -15.75
C GLN A 95 -5.13 5.10 -15.35
N TYR A 96 -5.55 5.67 -14.23
CA TYR A 96 -6.98 5.73 -13.87
C TYR A 96 -7.79 6.63 -14.79
N GLY A 97 -7.20 7.70 -15.32
CA GLY A 97 -7.85 8.59 -16.28
C GLY A 97 -7.62 10.06 -15.95
N LYS A 98 -7.89 10.93 -16.93
CA LYS A 98 -7.64 12.38 -16.79
C LYS A 98 -8.50 13.04 -15.71
N ASP A 99 -9.69 12.51 -15.43
CA ASP A 99 -10.60 13.06 -14.44
C ASP A 99 -10.28 12.64 -13.00
N THR A 100 -9.42 11.63 -12.81
CA THR A 100 -8.96 11.19 -11.48
C THR A 100 -8.26 12.30 -10.73
N ALA A 101 -7.39 13.09 -11.39
CA ALA A 101 -6.71 14.21 -10.75
C ALA A 101 -7.71 15.27 -10.24
N LYS A 102 -8.78 15.53 -10.99
CA LYS A 102 -9.85 16.44 -10.55
C LYS A 102 -10.57 15.86 -9.34
N ALA A 103 -10.93 14.58 -9.40
CA ALA A 103 -11.66 13.91 -8.33
C ALA A 103 -10.87 13.85 -7.01
N VAL A 104 -9.55 13.69 -7.09
CA VAL A 104 -8.64 13.78 -5.93
C VAL A 104 -8.68 15.19 -5.32
N LEU A 105 -8.65 16.24 -6.15
CA LEU A 105 -8.69 17.63 -5.67
C LEU A 105 -10.05 18.06 -5.11
N SER A 106 -11.14 17.45 -5.59
CA SER A 106 -12.50 17.78 -5.18
C SER A 106 -13.13 16.75 -4.25
N SER A 107 -12.32 15.83 -3.70
CA SER A 107 -12.72 14.71 -2.83
C SER A 107 -14.03 14.02 -3.30
N SER A 108 -14.15 13.85 -4.61
CA SER A 108 -15.42 13.49 -5.24
C SER A 108 -15.73 12.02 -5.11
N ALA A 109 -16.92 11.71 -4.58
CA ALA A 109 -17.43 10.35 -4.46
C ALA A 109 -17.47 9.64 -5.83
N GLY A 110 -17.08 8.37 -5.86
CA GLY A 110 -17.14 7.51 -7.07
C GLY A 110 -15.82 7.34 -7.83
N TYR A 111 -14.75 8.03 -7.44
CA TYR A 111 -13.39 7.77 -7.93
C TYR A 111 -12.59 6.99 -6.89
N ASN A 112 -11.58 6.24 -7.32
CA ASN A 112 -10.70 5.49 -6.41
C ASN A 112 -9.66 6.41 -5.73
N VAL A 113 -10.15 7.43 -5.02
CA VAL A 113 -9.34 8.43 -4.33
C VAL A 113 -8.52 7.76 -3.21
N GLY A 114 -9.11 6.79 -2.50
CA GLY A 114 -8.42 6.01 -1.46
C GLY A 114 -7.15 5.34 -1.96
N ALA A 115 -7.21 4.59 -3.08
CA ALA A 115 -6.01 3.94 -3.63
C ALA A 115 -4.94 4.93 -4.11
N VAL A 116 -5.31 6.14 -4.54
CA VAL A 116 -4.34 7.17 -4.90
C VAL A 116 -3.62 7.68 -3.65
N PHE A 117 -4.34 7.89 -2.55
CA PHE A 117 -3.76 8.32 -1.27
C PHE A 117 -2.87 7.22 -0.66
N GLU A 118 -3.33 5.96 -0.66
CA GLU A 118 -2.50 4.83 -0.25
C GLU A 118 -1.23 4.72 -1.11
N ASN A 119 -1.34 4.90 -2.43
CA ASN A 119 -0.18 4.87 -3.33
C ASN A 119 0.80 6.01 -3.01
N ALA A 120 0.29 7.22 -2.75
CA ALA A 120 1.12 8.36 -2.38
C ALA A 120 1.90 8.09 -1.09
N VAL A 121 1.24 7.55 -0.06
CA VAL A 121 1.89 7.16 1.20
C VAL A 121 2.90 6.04 0.96
N ALA A 122 2.54 4.97 0.22
CA ALA A 122 3.46 3.89 -0.11
C ALA A 122 4.70 4.37 -0.87
N GLU A 123 4.53 5.32 -1.80
CA GLU A 123 5.61 5.98 -2.52
C GLU A 123 6.53 6.77 -1.57
N CYS A 124 5.96 7.59 -0.69
CA CYS A 124 6.71 8.34 0.31
C CYS A 124 7.50 7.43 1.26
N LEU A 125 6.85 6.40 1.82
CA LEU A 125 7.49 5.43 2.72
C LEU A 125 8.68 4.74 2.04
N THR A 126 8.47 4.24 0.81
CA THR A 126 9.52 3.55 0.05
C THR A 126 10.70 4.48 -0.25
N LYS A 127 10.42 5.74 -0.64
CA LYS A 127 11.46 6.75 -0.93
C LYS A 127 12.21 7.20 0.32
N ALA A 128 11.56 7.18 1.49
CA ALA A 128 12.19 7.40 2.78
C ALA A 128 12.98 6.17 3.30
N GLY A 129 13.03 5.07 2.55
CA GLY A 129 13.80 3.88 2.89
C GLY A 129 13.06 2.84 3.75
N PHE A 130 11.75 3.00 3.94
CA PHE A 130 10.92 2.05 4.67
C PHE A 130 10.33 0.99 3.74
N VAL A 131 10.10 -0.21 4.27
CA VAL A 131 9.43 -1.31 3.56
C VAL A 131 7.97 -1.35 4.01
N PRO A 132 7.02 -0.84 3.21
CA PRO A 132 5.61 -0.92 3.55
C PRO A 132 5.14 -2.38 3.53
N ARG A 133 4.40 -2.77 4.55
CA ARG A 133 3.71 -4.06 4.67
C ARG A 133 2.28 -3.80 5.08
N TRP A 134 1.35 -4.72 4.93
CA TRP A 134 -0.03 -4.50 5.38
C TRP A 134 -0.51 -5.69 6.20
N TYR A 135 -1.56 -5.50 7.00
CA TYR A 135 -2.12 -6.57 7.83
C TYR A 135 -3.63 -6.62 7.65
N HIS A 136 -4.18 -7.83 7.59
CA HIS A 136 -5.63 -8.00 7.57
C HIS A 136 -6.02 -9.32 8.21
N LYS A 137 -6.96 -9.22 9.14
CA LYS A 137 -7.67 -10.34 9.72
C LYS A 137 -9.14 -10.18 9.39
N ASN A 138 -9.70 -11.13 8.63
CA ASN A 138 -11.06 -11.06 8.09
C ASN A 138 -12.12 -11.79 8.92
N ALA A 139 -11.72 -12.52 9.97
CA ALA A 139 -12.61 -13.35 10.77
C ALA A 139 -12.27 -13.30 12.28
N GLY A 140 -13.28 -13.56 13.10
CA GLY A 140 -13.22 -13.52 14.57
C GLY A 140 -13.33 -12.10 15.15
N ASP A 141 -13.27 -12.01 16.48
CA ASP A 141 -13.52 -10.77 17.23
C ASP A 141 -12.46 -9.68 16.97
N ASN A 142 -11.26 -10.10 16.59
CA ASN A 142 -10.13 -9.23 16.27
C ASN A 142 -10.03 -8.90 14.78
N ARG A 143 -11.15 -8.89 14.04
CA ARG A 143 -11.19 -8.42 12.65
C ARG A 143 -10.63 -7.00 12.57
N MET A 144 -9.64 -6.79 11.70
CA MET A 144 -9.03 -5.49 11.42
C MET A 144 -8.30 -5.51 10.08
N GLU A 145 -8.16 -4.34 9.49
CA GLU A 145 -7.30 -4.06 8.35
C GLU A 145 -6.38 -2.91 8.75
N LEU A 146 -5.11 -2.99 8.39
CA LEU A 146 -4.11 -1.94 8.57
C LEU A 146 -3.49 -1.69 7.21
N ASP A 147 -3.56 -0.44 6.73
CA ASP A 147 -3.07 -0.07 5.41
C ASP A 147 -1.57 -0.31 5.30
N PHE A 148 -0.81 0.16 6.31
CA PHE A 148 0.61 -0.10 6.38
C PHE A 148 1.12 -0.47 7.79
N VAL A 149 2.19 -1.25 7.82
CA VAL A 149 2.97 -1.64 9.00
C VAL A 149 4.44 -1.51 8.61
N ILE A 150 5.20 -0.76 9.40
CA ILE A 150 6.63 -0.50 9.16
C ILE A 150 7.43 -0.70 10.45
N SER A 151 8.75 -0.89 10.30
CA SER A 151 9.67 -0.77 11.43
C SER A 151 10.08 0.69 11.57
N LEU A 152 9.80 1.30 12.72
CA LEU A 152 10.04 2.71 13.01
C LEU A 152 10.53 2.82 14.46
N GLY A 153 11.58 3.60 14.70
CA GLY A 153 12.17 3.76 16.03
C GLY A 153 12.62 2.47 16.72
N GLY A 154 12.91 1.40 15.97
CA GLY A 154 13.22 0.06 16.51
C GLY A 154 12.01 -0.76 16.98
N GLY A 155 10.78 -0.25 16.79
CA GLY A 155 9.53 -0.95 17.08
C GLY A 155 8.65 -1.14 15.84
N VAL A 156 7.42 -1.59 16.07
CA VAL A 156 6.37 -1.66 15.06
C VAL A 156 5.61 -0.34 15.04
N ALA A 157 5.40 0.24 13.86
CA ALA A 157 4.42 1.29 13.65
C ALA A 157 3.34 0.81 12.70
N VAL A 158 2.08 1.12 13.04
CA VAL A 158 0.92 0.86 12.21
C VAL A 158 0.37 2.18 11.68
N LEU A 159 0.08 2.21 10.39
CA LEU A 159 -0.32 3.41 9.66
C LEU A 159 -1.68 3.16 9.00
N GLU A 160 -2.56 4.16 9.09
CA GLU A 160 -3.85 4.21 8.39
C GLU A 160 -3.86 5.43 7.47
N VAL A 161 -4.44 5.30 6.27
CA VAL A 161 -4.54 6.38 5.29
C VAL A 161 -6.01 6.72 5.05
N LYS A 162 -6.41 7.97 5.33
CA LYS A 162 -7.77 8.45 5.11
C LYS A 162 -7.80 9.51 4.01
N SER A 163 -8.62 9.28 2.99
CA SER A 163 -8.81 10.20 1.87
C SER A 163 -10.12 11.00 1.94
N GLY A 164 -10.86 10.94 3.06
CA GLY A 164 -12.14 11.62 3.25
C GLY A 164 -12.32 12.06 4.70
N ASP A 165 -13.52 12.51 5.05
CA ASP A 165 -13.81 13.11 6.37
C ASP A 165 -13.94 12.09 7.52
N ASP A 166 -13.96 10.80 7.23
CA ASP A 166 -13.97 9.77 8.27
C ASP A 166 -12.60 9.66 8.93
N ARG A 167 -12.54 10.16 10.17
CA ARG A 167 -11.37 10.17 11.06
C ARG A 167 -11.34 8.97 12.02
N SER A 168 -12.13 7.92 11.76
CA SER A 168 -12.20 6.77 12.66
C SER A 168 -10.87 6.01 12.73
N ALA A 169 -10.32 5.90 13.94
CA ALA A 169 -9.07 5.19 14.23
C ALA A 169 -9.30 3.77 14.78
N ILE A 170 -10.40 3.11 14.41
CA ILE A 170 -10.82 1.82 15.02
C ILE A 170 -9.75 0.73 14.84
N SER A 171 -9.15 0.63 13.65
CA SER A 171 -8.07 -0.31 13.34
C SER A 171 -6.83 -0.05 14.20
N LEU A 172 -6.42 1.22 14.33
CA LEU A 172 -5.28 1.66 15.12
C LEU A 172 -5.49 1.41 16.63
N THR A 173 -6.67 1.77 17.17
CA THR A 173 -7.01 1.47 18.56
C THR A 173 -7.02 -0.04 18.83
N LYS A 174 -7.50 -0.84 17.88
CA LYS A 174 -7.47 -2.30 18.00
C LYS A 174 -6.05 -2.86 17.88
N ALA A 175 -5.17 -2.27 17.08
CA ALA A 175 -3.76 -2.67 17.01
C ALA A 175 -3.07 -2.52 18.37
N PHE A 176 -3.37 -1.44 19.11
CA PHE A 176 -2.92 -1.29 20.48
C PHE A 176 -3.52 -2.35 21.41
N SER A 177 -4.84 -2.53 21.41
CA SER A 177 -5.49 -3.44 22.37
C SER A 177 -5.16 -4.92 22.13
N VAL A 178 -4.86 -5.32 20.89
CA VAL A 178 -4.56 -6.71 20.53
C VAL A 178 -3.06 -7.02 20.55
N PHE A 179 -2.23 -6.10 20.07
CA PHE A 179 -0.80 -6.33 19.86
C PHE A 179 0.11 -5.42 20.69
N GLY A 180 -0.43 -4.44 21.42
CA GLY A 180 0.36 -3.48 22.20
C GLY A 180 1.16 -2.50 21.34
N VAL A 181 0.75 -2.26 20.09
CA VAL A 181 1.48 -1.34 19.19
C VAL A 181 1.23 0.10 19.62
N GLU A 182 2.28 0.75 20.16
CA GLU A 182 2.24 2.14 20.61
C GLU A 182 2.29 3.14 19.45
N ASN A 183 3.16 2.90 18.46
CA ASN A 183 3.33 3.78 17.31
C ASN A 183 2.16 3.63 16.33
N ARG A 184 1.12 4.44 16.52
CA ARG A 184 -0.10 4.44 15.73
C ARG A 184 -0.24 5.79 15.03
N ILE A 185 -0.23 5.77 13.70
CA ILE A 185 -0.18 6.99 12.89
C ILE A 185 -1.33 6.98 11.89
N MET A 186 -2.00 8.12 11.75
CA MET A 186 -3.02 8.35 10.73
C MET A 186 -2.53 9.43 9.77
N PHE A 187 -2.53 9.13 8.48
CA PHE A 187 -2.26 10.09 7.42
C PHE A 187 -3.54 10.51 6.74
N GLU A 188 -3.79 11.81 6.68
CA GLU A 188 -5.08 12.34 6.23
C GLU A 188 -5.06 13.78 5.78
N GLU A 189 -6.21 14.29 5.32
CA GLU A 189 -6.42 15.71 5.08
C GLU A 189 -6.78 16.40 6.41
N GLY A 190 -5.80 17.01 7.06
CA GLY A 190 -6.01 17.62 8.38
C GLY A 190 -4.80 18.36 8.90
N ASN A 191 -4.89 18.77 10.16
CA ASN A 191 -3.78 19.34 10.92
C ASN A 191 -3.05 18.24 11.69
N ILE A 192 -1.88 18.58 12.24
CA ILE A 192 -1.15 17.69 13.13
C ILE A 192 -1.81 17.69 14.50
N THR A 193 -2.28 16.54 14.96
CA THR A 193 -2.90 16.36 16.29
C THR A 193 -2.53 15.01 16.91
N ILE A 194 -2.78 14.87 18.21
CA ILE A 194 -2.68 13.59 18.91
C ILE A 194 -4.00 13.36 19.63
N GLU A 195 -4.68 12.26 19.30
CA GLU A 195 -6.00 11.90 19.83
C GLU A 195 -5.98 10.42 20.22
N ASP A 196 -6.33 10.08 21.47
CA ASP A 196 -6.34 8.70 21.99
C ASP A 196 -5.03 7.90 21.75
N GLY A 197 -3.90 8.62 21.73
CA GLY A 197 -2.56 8.09 21.46
C GLY A 197 -2.31 7.72 19.99
N VAL A 198 -3.17 8.16 19.08
CA VAL A 198 -2.94 8.15 17.62
C VAL A 198 -2.39 9.50 17.20
N ARG A 199 -1.31 9.49 16.41
CA ARG A 199 -0.72 10.70 15.84
C ARG A 199 -1.31 10.95 14.45
N HIS A 200 -2.03 12.05 14.30
CA HIS A 200 -2.63 12.45 13.04
C HIS A 200 -1.69 13.41 12.31
N TYR A 201 -1.46 13.14 11.03
CA TYR A 201 -0.60 13.95 10.19
C TYR A 201 -1.23 14.21 8.81
N PRO A 202 -0.96 15.39 8.22
CA PRO A 202 -1.23 15.62 6.81
C PRO A 202 -0.59 14.53 5.92
N ILE A 203 -1.24 14.12 4.82
CA ILE A 203 -0.70 13.10 3.89
C ILE A 203 0.75 13.38 3.46
N PHE A 204 1.09 14.64 3.17
CA PHE A 204 2.45 15.01 2.74
C PHE A 204 3.53 14.72 3.78
N ALA A 205 3.17 14.65 5.08
CA ALA A 205 4.10 14.38 6.16
C ALA A 205 4.66 12.94 6.09
N SER A 206 3.99 12.03 5.37
CA SER A 206 4.51 10.68 5.12
C SER A 206 5.86 10.66 4.41
N ALA A 207 6.22 11.72 3.68
CA ALA A 207 7.53 11.89 3.07
C ALA A 207 8.67 12.14 4.08
N PHE A 208 8.33 12.43 5.33
CA PHE A 208 9.25 12.76 6.43
C PHE A 208 9.06 11.81 7.61
N ILE A 209 8.55 10.59 7.37
CA ILE A 209 8.19 9.61 8.40
C ILE A 209 9.33 9.28 9.37
N ASP A 210 10.58 9.37 8.91
CA ASP A 210 11.81 9.20 9.70
C ASP A 210 12.05 10.33 10.71
N GLU A 211 11.48 11.51 10.50
CA GLU A 211 11.56 12.64 11.42
C GLU A 211 10.33 12.75 12.34
N LEU A 212 9.31 11.90 12.17
CA LEU A 212 8.09 11.92 13.00
C LEU A 212 8.26 11.21 14.36
N ASP A 213 9.44 10.65 14.63
CA ASP A 213 9.82 10.01 15.91
C ASP A 213 10.35 11.01 16.96
N GLY A 214 10.11 12.31 16.78
CA GLY A 214 10.53 13.41 17.68
C GLY A 214 9.56 13.71 18.82
#